data_AF-U4UGV4-F1
#
_entry.id   AF-U4UGV4-F1
#
_cell.length_a   1.000
_cell.length_b   1.000
_cell.length_c   1.000
_cell.angle_alpha   90.00
_cell.angle_beta   90.00
_cell.angle_gamma   90.00
#
_symmetry.space_group_name_H-M   'P 1'
#
loop_
_entity.id
_entity.type
_entity.pdbx_description
1 polymer ?
#
loop_
_entity_poly.entity_id
_entity_poly.type
_entity_poly.pdbx_seq_one_letter_code
_entity_poly.pdbx_strand_id
1 'polypeptide(L)'
;NLAIGIGIQNFPEGLAVSLPLHAAGFSVWKSLYGQLSGMVEPIFGVLGAVAVSMAQPALPYALSFAAGAMIYVVVDDIIPEANT
;
A
#
# COMPACT_ATOMS: atom_id res chain seq x y z
N ASN A 1 -0.89 -11.51 9.06
CA ASN A 1 0.25 -10.74 9.62
C ASN A 1 0.28 -9.30 9.12
N LEU A 2 0.26 -9.03 7.81
CA LEU A 2 0.30 -7.66 7.27
C LEU A 2 -0.89 -6.78 7.75
N ALA A 3 -2.13 -7.29 7.65
CA ALA A 3 -3.32 -6.55 8.07
C ALA A 3 -3.31 -6.17 9.57
N ILE A 4 -2.75 -7.03 10.43
CA ILE A 4 -2.58 -6.75 11.85
C ILE A 4 -1.52 -5.66 12.05
N GLY A 5 -0.42 -5.71 11.30
CA GLY A 5 0.61 -4.67 11.31
C GLY A 5 0.07 -3.30 10.90
N ILE A 6 -0.72 -3.26 9.82
CA ILE A 6 -1.39 -2.05 9.33
C ILE A 6 -2.38 -1.52 10.39
N GLY A 7 -3.19 -2.41 11.00
CA GLY A 7 -4.10 -2.02 12.07
C GLY A 7 -3.39 -1.41 13.29
N ILE A 8 -2.20 -1.89 13.64
CA ILE A 8 -1.42 -1.37 14.77
C ILE A 8 -0.83 0.02 14.47
N GLN A 9 -0.35 0.29 13.25
CA GLN A 9 0.18 1.62 12.87
C GLN A 9 -0.92 2.69 12.70
N ASN A 10 -2.13 2.27 12.32
CA ASN A 10 -3.28 3.18 12.14
C ASN A 10 -3.71 3.85 13.44
N PHE A 11 -3.47 3.23 14.59
CA PHE A 11 -3.80 3.82 15.88
C PHE A 11 -2.92 5.06 16.18
N PRO A 12 -1.58 4.98 16.09
CA PRO A 12 -0.69 6.16 16.07
C PRO A 12 -1.07 7.22 15.03
N GLU A 13 -1.42 6.84 13.80
CA GLU A 13 -1.81 7.78 12.74
C GLU A 13 -3.10 8.53 13.08
N GLY A 14 -4.12 7.82 13.57
CA GLY A 14 -5.37 8.43 14.04
C GLY A 14 -5.16 9.38 15.22
N LEU A 15 -4.21 9.06 16.12
CA LEU A 15 -3.81 9.96 17.20
C LEU A 15 -3.07 11.21 16.68
N ALA A 16 -2.23 11.07 15.65
CA ALA A 16 -1.52 12.19 15.03
C ALA A 16 -2.50 13.22 14.42
N VAL A 17 -3.69 12.81 13.99
CA VAL A 17 -4.77 13.71 13.54
C VAL A 17 -5.59 14.25 14.72
N SER A 18 -5.77 13.45 15.77
CA SER A 18 -6.56 13.82 16.96
C SER A 18 -5.87 14.84 17.87
N LEU A 19 -4.54 14.78 18.01
CA LEU A 19 -3.76 15.69 18.87
C LEU A 19 -3.81 17.16 18.40
N PRO A 20 -3.63 17.48 17.10
CA PRO A 20 -3.83 18.83 16.58
C PRO A 20 -5.26 19.35 16.77
N LEU A 21 -6.28 18.49 16.61
CA LEU A 21 -7.67 18.88 16.87
C LEU A 21 -7.86 19.29 18.34
N HIS A 22 -7.25 18.57 19.28
CA HIS A 22 -7.28 18.97 20.69
C HIS A 22 -6.52 20.27 20.95
N ALA A 23 -5.33 20.42 20.35
CA ALA A 23 -4.54 21.65 20.44
C ALA A 23 -5.26 22.87 19.85
N ALA A 24 -6.13 22.67 18.85
CA ALA A 24 -6.99 23.69 18.26
C ALA A 24 -8.20 24.08 19.15
N GLY A 25 -8.30 23.54 20.37
CA GLY A 25 -9.33 23.90 21.35
C GLY A 25 -10.57 23.02 21.34
N PHE A 26 -10.60 21.92 20.58
CA PHE A 26 -11.69 20.95 20.63
C PHE A 26 -11.61 20.10 21.89
N SER A 27 -12.76 19.78 22.48
CA SER A 27 -12.86 18.84 23.61
C SER A 27 -12.30 17.48 23.24
N VAL A 28 -11.69 16.76 24.19
CA VAL A 28 -11.09 15.42 23.98
C VAL A 28 -12.01 14.49 23.18
N TRP A 29 -13.30 14.43 23.54
CA TRP A 29 -14.29 13.60 22.82
C TRP A 29 -14.47 13.97 21.35
N LYS A 30 -14.39 15.25 21.01
CA LYS A 30 -14.44 15.72 19.61
C LYS A 30 -13.12 15.47 18.89
N SER A 31 -12.00 15.60 19.58
CA SER A 31 -10.68 15.35 19.00
C SER A 31 -10.48 13.88 18.65
N LEU A 32 -11.10 12.95 19.40
CA LEU A 32 -11.09 11.52 19.08
C LEU A 32 -11.77 11.18 17.74
N TYR A 33 -12.61 12.06 17.17
CA TYR A 33 -13.08 11.88 15.79
C TYR A 33 -11.93 11.91 14.76
N GLY A 34 -10.77 12.44 15.12
CA GLY A 34 -9.55 12.31 14.32
C GLY A 34 -9.12 10.86 14.09
N GLN A 35 -9.47 9.92 14.98
CA GLN A 35 -9.22 8.49 14.76
C GLN A 35 -10.13 7.90 13.67
N LEU A 36 -11.30 8.49 13.44
CA LEU A 36 -12.19 8.04 12.36
C LEU A 36 -11.65 8.37 10.97
N SER A 37 -10.65 9.26 10.84
CA SER A 37 -10.01 9.50 9.54
C SER A 37 -9.33 8.22 9.00
N GLY A 38 -8.84 7.36 9.89
CA GLY A 38 -8.27 6.06 9.54
C GLY A 38 -9.28 5.08 8.92
N MET A 39 -10.58 5.33 9.02
CA MET A 39 -11.61 4.51 8.34
C MET A 39 -11.54 4.57 6.82
N VAL A 40 -10.85 5.56 6.25
CA VAL A 40 -10.53 5.60 4.81
C VAL A 40 -9.76 4.34 4.40
N GLU A 41 -8.83 3.85 5.21
CA GLU A 41 -7.97 2.73 4.86
C GLU A 41 -8.70 1.41 4.63
N PRO A 42 -9.59 0.91 5.50
CA PRO A 42 -10.34 -0.30 5.21
C PRO A 42 -11.26 -0.15 4.00
N ILE A 43 -11.84 1.03 3.77
CA ILE A 43 -12.72 1.28 2.62
C ILE A 43 -11.93 1.15 1.31
N PHE A 44 -10.83 1.90 1.19
CA PHE A 44 -10.00 1.85 -0.01
C PHE A 44 -9.17 0.58 -0.11
N GLY A 45 -8.85 -0.07 1.01
CA GLY A 45 -8.22 -1.39 1.06
C GLY A 45 -9.09 -2.48 0.45
N VAL A 46 -10.40 -2.47 0.74
CA VAL A 46 -11.35 -3.39 0.09
C VAL A 46 -11.48 -3.07 -1.40
N LEU A 47 -11.58 -1.80 -1.79
CA LEU A 47 -11.64 -1.42 -3.20
C LEU A 47 -10.37 -1.85 -3.96
N GLY A 48 -9.19 -1.67 -3.37
CA GLY A 48 -7.93 -2.15 -3.92
C GLY A 48 -7.89 -3.67 -4.04
N ALA A 49 -8.39 -4.40 -3.04
CA ALA A 49 -8.48 -5.86 -3.09
C ALA A 49 -9.40 -6.35 -4.22
N VAL A 50 -10.53 -5.66 -4.45
CA VAL A 50 -11.42 -5.95 -5.59
C VAL A 50 -10.75 -5.63 -6.93
N ALA A 51 -10.06 -4.49 -7.04
CA ALA A 51 -9.35 -4.15 -8.27
C ALA A 51 -8.26 -5.18 -8.60
N VAL A 52 -7.50 -5.63 -7.60
CA VAL A 52 -6.48 -6.67 -7.77
C VAL A 52 -7.10 -8.01 -8.15
N SER A 53 -8.22 -8.40 -7.55
CA SER A 53 -8.88 -9.67 -7.89
C SER A 53 -9.40 -9.67 -9.33
N MET A 54 -9.86 -8.52 -9.84
CA MET A 54 -10.21 -8.36 -11.26
C MET A 54 -9.00 -8.43 -12.19
N ALA A 55 -7.84 -7.93 -11.75
CA ALA A 55 -6.59 -7.99 -12.52
C ALA A 55 -5.89 -9.37 -12.42
N GLN A 56 -6.25 -10.20 -11.45
CA GLN A 56 -5.59 -11.47 -11.16
C GLN A 56 -5.48 -12.42 -12.37
N PRO A 57 -6.49 -12.56 -13.26
CA PRO A 57 -6.36 -13.39 -14.46
C PRO A 57 -5.35 -12.86 -15.48
N ALA A 58 -5.07 -11.54 -15.47
CA ALA A 58 -4.08 -10.93 -16.36
C ALA A 58 -2.65 -11.02 -15.80
N LEU A 59 -2.49 -11.18 -14.48
CA LEU A 59 -1.18 -11.23 -13.82
C LEU A 59 -0.23 -12.29 -14.39
N PRO A 60 -0.63 -13.55 -14.65
CA PRO A 60 0.28 -14.56 -15.19
C PRO A 60 0.87 -14.15 -16.53
N TYR A 61 0.08 -13.53 -17.41
CA TYR A 61 0.52 -13.07 -18.72
C TYR A 61 1.46 -11.88 -18.61
N ALA A 62 1.14 -10.91 -17.75
CA ALA A 62 1.98 -9.75 -17.50
C ALA A 62 3.33 -10.15 -16.87
N LEU A 63 3.30 -11.06 -15.90
CA LEU A 63 4.51 -11.59 -15.25
C LEU A 63 5.34 -12.45 -16.20
N SER A 64 4.74 -13.29 -17.04
CA SER A 64 5.47 -14.06 -18.05
C SER A 64 6.13 -13.15 -19.08
N PHE A 65 5.43 -12.09 -19.49
CA PHE A 65 5.99 -11.09 -20.40
C PHE A 65 7.16 -10.34 -19.77
N ALA A 66 7.00 -9.85 -18.54
CA ALA A 66 8.07 -9.18 -17.81
C ALA A 66 9.29 -10.09 -17.60
N ALA A 67 9.06 -11.36 -17.23
CA ALA A 67 10.14 -12.34 -17.09
C ALA A 67 10.89 -12.58 -18.41
N GLY A 68 10.16 -12.73 -19.52
CA GLY A 68 10.77 -12.87 -20.84
C GLY A 68 11.60 -11.65 -21.24
N ALA A 69 11.09 -10.44 -20.99
CA ALA A 69 11.84 -9.20 -21.23
C ALA A 69 13.13 -9.13 -20.39
N MET A 70 13.06 -9.48 -19.10
CA MET A 70 14.24 -9.50 -18.23
C MET A 70 15.28 -10.55 -18.67
N ILE A 71 14.84 -11.72 -19.15
CA ILE A 71 15.75 -12.73 -19.69
C ILE A 71 16.46 -12.21 -20.95
N TYR A 72 15.72 -11.55 -21.86
CA TYR A 72 16.32 -10.94 -23.06
C TYR A 72 17.39 -9.91 -22.68
N VAL A 73 17.07 -8.97 -21.79
CA VAL A 73 18.01 -7.93 -21.33
C VAL A 73 19.27 -8.55 -20.70
N VAL A 74 19.12 -9.61 -19.90
CA VAL A 74 20.28 -10.29 -19.31
C VAL A 74 21.18 -10.90 -20.39
N VAL A 75 20.59 -11.51 -21.41
CA VAL A 75 21.35 -12.16 -22.48
C VAL A 75 22.00 -11.15 -23.43
N ASP A 76 21.28 -10.08 -23.76
CA ASP A 76 21.70 -9.07 -24.76
C ASP A 76 22.66 -8.04 -24.18
N ASP A 77 22.41 -7.57 -22.95
CA ASP A 77 23.20 -6.51 -22.34
C ASP A 77 24.17 -7.05 -21.29
N ILE A 78 23.67 -7.77 -20.28
CA ILE A 78 24.46 -8.10 -19.08
C ILE A 78 25.55 -9.15 -19.35
N ILE A 79 25.24 -10.21 -20.12
CA ILE A 79 26.24 -11.25 -20.42
C ILE A 79 27.40 -10.72 -21.28
N PRO A 80 27.15 -9.95 -22.37
CA PRO A 80 28.23 -9.33 -23.14
C PRO A 80 29.08 -8.35 -22.33
N GLU A 81 28.44 -7.53 -21.47
CA GLU A 81 29.14 -6.59 -20.61
C GLU A 81 30.01 -7.31 -19.56
N ALA A 82 29.55 -8.43 -19.00
CA ALA A 82 30.29 -9.19 -17.99
C ALA A 82 31.50 -9.97 -18.54
N ASN A 83 31.58 -10.19 -19.87
CA ASN A 83 32.67 -10.91 -20.52
C ASN A 83 33.64 -9.97 -21.27
N THR A 84 33.51 -8.66 -21.07
CA THR A 84 34.44 -7.62 -21.52
C THR A 84 35.24 -7.09 -20.32
#